data_AF-A0A0G4MJD8-F1
#
_entry.id   AF-A0A0G4MJD8-F1
#
_cell.length_a   1.000
_cell.length_b   1.000
_cell.length_c   1.000
_cell.angle_alpha   90.00
_cell.angle_beta   90.00
_cell.angle_gamma   90.00
#
_symmetry.space_group_name_H-M   'P 1'
#
loop_
_entity.id
_entity.type
_entity.pdbx_description
1 polymer ?
#
loop_
_entity_poly.entity_id
_entity_poly.type
_entity_poly.pdbx_seq_one_letter_code
_entity_poly.pdbx_strand_id
1 'polypeptide(L)'
;MLKRFFPEYDLEWLSSEMDVSLPKELDFTEEAENARRTQQHFARLPEHPLVVPDVLWAKQRILVMARESGHRLDDLEYLDANGIDRDEVSACLARVFNEMIFGAGAPLHCDPHGGNLAIRKNDARGRRVGGHNFDIILYDHGLYREIPRDLQRSYAKMWLAVIDGDMDRMRRYAKEVAHITDEQFPIFASAITGRDFGILSGKNASDQDGKDAGASILQTRTADEKKEMGDALSEGLLADLALVVD
;
A
#
# COMPACT_ATOMS: atom_id res chain seq x y z
N MET A 1 13.96 6.74 26.43
CA MET A 1 15.04 5.85 26.95
C MET A 1 16.00 5.42 25.84
N LEU A 2 15.49 5.11 24.63
CA LEU A 2 16.27 4.74 23.43
C LEU A 2 17.30 5.79 22.98
N LYS A 3 16.91 7.07 22.90
CA LYS A 3 17.80 8.20 22.54
C LYS A 3 19.05 8.35 23.43
N ARG A 4 19.01 7.81 24.64
CA ARG A 4 20.16 7.82 25.57
C ARG A 4 21.20 6.75 25.24
N PHE A 5 20.80 5.66 24.58
CA PHE A 5 21.67 4.54 24.21
C PHE A 5 22.01 4.53 22.71
N PHE A 6 21.14 5.09 21.87
CA PHE A 6 21.33 5.20 20.41
C PHE A 6 21.05 6.64 19.95
N PRO A 7 21.92 7.62 20.30
CA PRO A 7 21.71 9.02 19.93
C PRO A 7 21.81 9.29 18.42
N GLU A 8 22.40 8.37 17.67
CA GLU A 8 22.57 8.47 16.20
C GLU A 8 21.36 7.93 15.41
N TYR A 9 20.43 7.24 16.08
CA TYR A 9 19.23 6.69 15.47
C TYR A 9 18.00 7.27 16.17
N ASP A 10 17.24 8.11 15.47
CA ASP A 10 15.96 8.55 15.99
C ASP A 10 14.94 7.41 15.85
N LEU A 11 14.84 6.59 16.90
CA LEU A 11 13.85 5.52 17.04
C LEU A 11 12.65 5.95 17.89
N GLU A 12 12.52 7.25 18.19
CA GLU A 12 11.40 7.75 18.98
C GLU A 12 10.07 7.57 18.23
N TRP A 13 10.07 7.74 16.90
CA TRP A 13 8.90 7.47 16.05
C TRP A 13 8.43 6.02 16.17
N LEU A 14 9.36 5.05 16.11
CA LEU A 14 9.03 3.62 16.19
C LEU A 14 8.44 3.27 17.55
N SER A 15 9.00 3.81 18.63
CA SER A 15 8.47 3.62 19.97
C SER A 15 7.03 4.17 20.07
N SER A 16 6.78 5.36 19.51
CA SER A 16 5.46 5.98 19.55
C SER A 16 4.42 5.19 18.73
N GLU A 17 4.82 4.63 17.59
CA GLU A 17 3.96 3.79 16.76
C GLU A 17 3.65 2.46 17.47
N MET A 18 4.66 1.84 18.10
CA MET A 18 4.46 0.62 18.90
C MET A 18 3.51 0.85 20.09
N ASP A 19 3.59 1.99 20.77
CA ASP A 19 2.72 2.33 21.89
C ASP A 19 1.24 2.46 21.46
N VAL A 20 0.97 2.80 20.20
CA VAL A 20 -0.39 2.91 19.64
C VAL A 20 -0.88 1.59 19.05
N SER A 21 -0.01 0.87 18.34
CA SER A 21 -0.39 -0.32 17.56
C SER A 21 -0.42 -1.59 18.41
N LEU A 22 0.50 -1.78 19.36
CA LEU A 22 0.53 -2.98 20.21
C LEU A 22 -0.75 -3.19 21.05
N PRO A 23 -1.34 -2.16 21.70
CA PRO A 23 -2.57 -2.36 22.46
C PRO A 23 -3.74 -2.80 21.57
N LYS A 24 -3.78 -2.34 20.31
CA LYS A 24 -4.82 -2.72 19.34
C LYS A 24 -4.65 -4.17 18.90
N GLU A 25 -3.42 -4.60 18.61
CA GLU A 25 -3.12 -5.99 18.26
C GLU A 25 -3.42 -6.96 19.43
N LEU A 26 -3.30 -6.49 20.67
CA LEU A 26 -3.55 -7.30 21.86
C LEU A 26 -5.03 -7.33 22.30
N ASP A 27 -5.91 -6.59 21.64
CA ASP A 27 -7.35 -6.61 21.89
C ASP A 27 -8.11 -7.17 20.69
N PHE A 28 -8.35 -8.48 20.70
CA PHE A 28 -9.08 -9.17 19.65
C PHE A 28 -10.57 -8.81 19.55
N THR A 29 -11.10 -7.99 20.46
CA THR A 29 -12.45 -7.42 20.25
C THR A 29 -12.43 -6.37 19.14
N GLU A 30 -11.34 -5.60 19.02
CA GLU A 30 -11.14 -4.64 17.94
C GLU A 30 -10.95 -5.36 16.60
N GLU A 31 -10.12 -6.40 16.56
CA GLU A 31 -9.93 -7.24 15.36
C GLU A 31 -11.27 -7.84 14.87
N ALA A 32 -12.09 -8.33 15.80
CA ALA A 32 -13.42 -8.85 15.48
C ALA A 32 -14.35 -7.80 14.87
N GLU A 33 -14.29 -6.55 15.35
CA GLU A 33 -15.06 -5.45 14.80
C GLU A 33 -14.54 -5.04 13.43
N ASN A 34 -13.23 -4.97 13.24
CA ASN A 34 -12.59 -4.72 11.94
C ASN A 34 -13.03 -5.76 10.90
N ALA A 35 -12.93 -7.05 11.23
CA ALA A 35 -13.36 -8.13 10.35
C ALA A 35 -14.83 -7.98 9.92
N ARG A 36 -15.73 -7.69 10.86
CA ARG A 36 -17.16 -7.46 10.56
C ARG A 36 -17.40 -6.23 9.69
N ARG A 37 -16.68 -5.13 9.93
CA ARG A 37 -16.78 -3.92 9.09
C ARG A 37 -16.30 -4.20 7.67
N THR A 38 -15.19 -4.90 7.52
CA THR A 38 -14.66 -5.32 6.21
C THR A 38 -15.66 -6.23 5.49
N GLN A 39 -16.24 -7.22 6.18
CA GLN A 39 -17.31 -8.06 5.62
C GLN A 39 -18.50 -7.22 5.12
N GLN A 40 -19.00 -6.29 5.93
CA GLN A 40 -20.14 -5.43 5.56
C GLN A 40 -19.86 -4.52 4.38
N HIS A 41 -18.62 -4.02 4.27
CA HIS A 41 -18.19 -3.20 3.13
C HIS A 41 -18.17 -4.02 1.84
N PHE A 42 -17.46 -5.14 1.84
CA PHE A 42 -17.30 -5.99 0.65
C PHE A 42 -18.56 -6.79 0.27
N ALA A 43 -19.52 -6.97 1.17
CA ALA A 43 -20.82 -7.54 0.83
C ALA A 43 -21.58 -6.71 -0.22
N ARG A 44 -21.25 -5.41 -0.35
CA ARG A 44 -21.82 -4.50 -1.35
C ARG A 44 -21.08 -4.54 -2.69
N LEU A 45 -19.93 -5.22 -2.74
CA LEU A 45 -19.02 -5.29 -3.89
C LEU A 45 -18.75 -6.76 -4.27
N PRO A 46 -19.80 -7.51 -4.70
CA PRO A 46 -19.74 -8.96 -4.92
C PRO A 46 -18.77 -9.39 -6.03
N GLU A 47 -18.30 -8.46 -6.87
CA GLU A 47 -17.27 -8.66 -7.88
C GLU A 47 -15.91 -9.03 -7.28
N HIS A 48 -15.57 -8.51 -6.09
CA HIS A 48 -14.33 -8.88 -5.43
C HIS A 48 -14.41 -10.31 -4.89
N PRO A 49 -13.40 -11.16 -5.17
CA PRO A 49 -13.38 -12.53 -4.64
C PRO A 49 -12.92 -12.58 -3.18
N LEU A 50 -13.16 -11.54 -2.37
CA LEU A 50 -12.71 -11.50 -0.98
C LEU A 50 -13.64 -12.30 -0.06
N VAL A 51 -13.05 -13.12 0.80
CA VAL A 51 -13.69 -13.83 1.90
C VAL A 51 -13.02 -13.40 3.19
N VAL A 52 -13.80 -12.88 4.11
CA VAL A 52 -13.37 -12.65 5.49
C VAL A 52 -14.10 -13.66 6.37
N PRO A 53 -13.40 -14.46 7.21
CA PRO A 53 -14.05 -15.44 8.07
C PRO A 53 -15.09 -14.83 9.01
N ASP A 54 -16.24 -15.51 9.16
CA ASP A 54 -17.30 -15.06 10.07
C ASP A 54 -16.84 -15.11 11.53
N VAL A 55 -16.90 -13.97 12.22
CA VAL A 55 -16.57 -13.91 13.64
C VAL A 55 -17.70 -14.50 14.50
N LEU A 56 -17.42 -15.63 15.15
CA LEU A 56 -18.36 -16.32 16.03
C LEU A 56 -18.47 -15.64 17.39
N TRP A 57 -17.32 -15.32 18.01
CA TRP A 57 -17.25 -14.52 19.24
C TRP A 57 -15.83 -14.00 19.47
N ALA A 58 -15.71 -12.96 20.28
CA ALA A 58 -14.42 -12.37 20.66
C ALA A 58 -14.39 -11.94 22.13
N LYS A 59 -13.20 -12.04 22.72
CA LYS A 59 -12.76 -11.43 23.99
C LYS A 59 -11.37 -10.86 23.73
N GLN A 60 -10.88 -9.98 24.62
CA GLN A 60 -9.61 -9.29 24.39
C GLN A 60 -8.44 -10.21 23.99
N ARG A 61 -8.37 -11.43 24.54
CA ARG A 61 -7.27 -12.38 24.27
C ARG A 61 -7.67 -13.62 23.49
N ILE A 62 -8.93 -13.74 23.06
CA ILE A 62 -9.38 -14.90 22.27
C ILE A 62 -10.37 -14.45 21.20
N LEU A 63 -10.03 -14.78 19.95
CA LEU A 63 -10.89 -14.64 18.78
C LEU A 63 -11.29 -16.02 18.27
N VAL A 64 -12.58 -16.23 18.03
CA VAL A 64 -13.08 -17.42 17.36
C VAL A 64 -13.87 -17.04 16.13
N MET A 65 -13.46 -17.59 15.00
CA MET A 65 -14.02 -17.33 13.68
C MET A 65 -14.30 -18.63 12.91
N ALA A 66 -15.04 -18.52 11.82
CA ALA A 66 -15.28 -19.62 10.90
C ALA A 66 -13.95 -20.18 10.37
N ARG A 67 -13.88 -21.50 10.23
CA ARG A 67 -12.72 -22.16 9.66
C ARG A 67 -12.81 -22.11 8.14
N GLU A 68 -12.24 -21.07 7.56
CA GLU A 68 -12.01 -20.99 6.13
C GLU A 68 -10.71 -21.75 5.78
N SER A 69 -10.74 -22.60 4.75
CA SER A 69 -9.57 -23.35 4.29
C SER A 69 -9.17 -22.91 2.89
N GLY A 70 -7.86 -22.77 2.67
CA GLY A 70 -7.27 -22.42 1.38
C GLY A 70 -5.78 -22.76 1.36
N HIS A 71 -5.13 -22.49 0.23
CA HIS A 71 -3.70 -22.67 0.02
C HIS A 71 -2.98 -21.32 0.10
N ARG A 72 -1.68 -21.33 0.42
CA ARG A 72 -0.88 -20.11 0.44
C ARG A 72 -0.82 -19.47 -0.96
N LEU A 73 -0.64 -18.16 -0.99
CA LEU A 73 -0.48 -17.39 -2.24
C LEU A 73 0.68 -17.88 -3.12
N ASP A 74 1.73 -18.43 -2.50
CA ASP A 74 2.93 -18.93 -3.18
C ASP A 74 2.92 -20.44 -3.43
N ASP A 75 1.79 -21.12 -3.20
CA ASP A 75 1.57 -22.50 -3.63
C ASP A 75 1.26 -22.55 -5.13
N LEU A 76 2.29 -22.31 -5.94
CA LEU A 76 2.18 -22.23 -7.40
C LEU A 76 1.69 -23.54 -8.03
N GLU A 77 2.05 -24.68 -7.42
CA GLU A 77 1.59 -26.01 -7.86
C GLU A 77 0.09 -26.16 -7.69
N TYR A 78 -0.48 -25.73 -6.56
CA TYR A 78 -1.91 -25.71 -6.35
C TYR A 78 -2.64 -24.83 -7.36
N LEU A 79 -2.12 -23.63 -7.63
CA LEU A 79 -2.74 -22.71 -8.59
C LEU A 79 -2.78 -23.32 -10.00
N ASP A 80 -1.66 -23.88 -10.46
CA ASP A 80 -1.56 -24.51 -11.78
C ASP A 80 -2.48 -25.74 -11.90
N ALA A 81 -2.46 -26.61 -10.88
CA ALA A 81 -3.27 -27.83 -10.87
C ALA A 81 -4.79 -27.53 -10.88
N ASN A 82 -5.19 -26.34 -10.44
CA ASN A 82 -6.58 -25.91 -10.39
C ASN A 82 -6.96 -24.92 -11.50
N GLY A 83 -6.03 -24.59 -12.41
CA GLY A 83 -6.26 -23.62 -13.47
C GLY A 83 -6.59 -22.23 -12.93
N ILE A 84 -5.98 -21.83 -11.83
CA ILE A 84 -6.11 -20.50 -11.24
C ILE A 84 -5.02 -19.62 -11.84
N ASP A 85 -5.42 -18.56 -12.53
CA ASP A 85 -4.50 -17.61 -13.13
C ASP A 85 -3.84 -16.74 -12.05
N ARG A 86 -2.50 -16.77 -12.00
CA ARG A 86 -1.68 -16.08 -11.01
C ARG A 86 -1.72 -14.56 -11.21
N ASP A 87 -1.75 -14.11 -12.46
CA ASP A 87 -1.84 -12.68 -12.80
C ASP A 87 -3.21 -12.14 -12.38
N GLU A 88 -4.26 -12.97 -12.56
CA GLU A 88 -5.60 -12.62 -12.11
C GLU A 88 -5.72 -12.59 -10.58
N VAL A 89 -5.07 -13.50 -9.86
CA VAL A 89 -4.97 -13.45 -8.39
C VAL A 89 -4.31 -12.14 -7.95
N SER A 90 -3.18 -11.79 -8.56
CA SER A 90 -2.45 -10.54 -8.27
C SER A 90 -3.32 -9.31 -8.55
N ALA A 91 -3.98 -9.27 -9.70
CA ALA A 91 -4.88 -8.17 -10.08
C ALA A 91 -6.08 -8.05 -9.14
N CYS A 92 -6.69 -9.17 -8.74
CA CYS A 92 -7.76 -9.21 -7.75
C CYS A 92 -7.31 -8.69 -6.39
N LEU A 93 -6.13 -9.12 -5.93
CA LEU A 93 -5.57 -8.68 -4.65
C LEU A 93 -5.32 -7.16 -4.67
N ALA A 94 -4.73 -6.65 -5.76
CA ALA A 94 -4.53 -5.21 -5.95
C ALA A 94 -5.87 -4.45 -5.96
N ARG A 95 -6.91 -4.98 -6.64
CA ARG A 95 -8.24 -4.38 -6.64
C ARG A 95 -8.88 -4.35 -5.25
N VAL A 96 -8.73 -5.41 -4.45
CA VAL A 96 -9.23 -5.47 -3.07
C VAL A 96 -8.55 -4.42 -2.19
N PHE A 97 -7.22 -4.33 -2.21
CA PHE A 97 -6.52 -3.34 -1.40
C PHE A 97 -6.69 -1.91 -1.91
N ASN A 98 -6.81 -1.71 -3.22
CA ASN A 98 -7.18 -0.40 -3.77
C ASN A 98 -8.54 0.07 -3.28
N GLU A 99 -9.52 -0.84 -3.16
CA GLU A 99 -10.81 -0.52 -2.55
C GLU A 99 -10.64 -0.16 -1.07
N MET A 100 -9.81 -0.87 -0.30
CA MET A 100 -9.52 -0.51 1.10
C MET A 100 -8.83 0.86 1.23
N ILE A 101 -7.98 1.24 0.27
CA ILE A 101 -7.22 2.50 0.29
C ILE A 101 -8.06 3.68 -0.20
N PHE A 102 -8.83 3.53 -1.28
CA PHE A 102 -9.49 4.65 -1.98
C PHE A 102 -11.02 4.60 -1.95
N GLY A 103 -11.59 3.44 -1.60
CA GLY A 103 -13.02 3.22 -1.47
C GLY A 103 -13.65 4.14 -0.44
N ALA A 104 -14.84 4.64 -0.76
CA ALA A 104 -15.54 5.57 0.12
C ALA A 104 -16.05 4.84 1.37
N GLY A 105 -15.51 5.19 2.53
CA GLY A 105 -15.85 4.55 3.81
C GLY A 105 -15.29 3.13 3.96
N ALA A 106 -14.37 2.73 3.08
CA ALA A 106 -13.70 1.45 3.18
C ALA A 106 -12.76 1.44 4.41
N PRO A 107 -12.73 0.34 5.18
CA PRO A 107 -11.78 0.19 6.27
C PRO A 107 -10.39 -0.12 5.68
N LEU A 108 -9.37 0.68 6.03
CA LEU A 108 -8.01 0.49 5.54
C LEU A 108 -7.27 -0.55 6.37
N HIS A 109 -6.93 -1.67 5.75
CA HIS A 109 -6.01 -2.66 6.31
C HIS A 109 -4.56 -2.17 6.19
N CYS A 110 -3.84 -2.12 7.32
CA CYS A 110 -2.49 -1.54 7.38
C CYS A 110 -1.35 -2.57 7.35
N ASP A 111 -1.64 -3.86 7.55
CA ASP A 111 -0.63 -4.93 7.46
C ASP A 111 -1.02 -6.13 6.57
N PRO A 112 -1.22 -5.94 5.25
CA PRO A 112 -1.68 -7.01 4.37
C PRO A 112 -0.57 -8.01 4.01
N HIS A 113 0.01 -8.68 5.00
CA HIS A 113 1.04 -9.70 4.79
C HIS A 113 0.45 -10.94 4.11
N GLY A 114 1.16 -11.48 3.12
CA GLY A 114 0.82 -12.75 2.47
C GLY A 114 0.65 -13.97 3.40
N GLY A 115 1.11 -13.91 4.65
CA GLY A 115 0.89 -14.98 5.64
C GLY A 115 -0.55 -15.03 6.17
N ASN A 116 -1.27 -13.91 6.05
CA ASN A 116 -2.66 -13.75 6.47
C ASN A 116 -3.65 -13.99 5.32
N LEU A 117 -3.16 -14.47 4.19
CA LEU A 117 -3.92 -14.64 2.96
C LEU A 117 -3.87 -16.10 2.50
N ALA A 118 -5.01 -16.58 1.99
CA ALA A 118 -5.08 -17.86 1.31
C ALA A 118 -5.95 -17.78 0.06
N ILE A 119 -5.67 -18.66 -0.90
CA ILE A 119 -6.45 -18.83 -2.13
C ILE A 119 -7.25 -20.13 -2.03
N ARG A 120 -8.54 -20.06 -2.37
CA ARG A 120 -9.42 -21.22 -2.44
C ARG A 120 -10.08 -21.29 -3.80
N LYS A 121 -10.00 -22.44 -4.46
CA LYS A 121 -10.77 -22.70 -5.68
C LYS A 121 -12.27 -22.54 -5.46
N ASN A 122 -12.93 -21.81 -6.37
CA ASN A 122 -14.36 -21.57 -6.38
C ASN A 122 -14.90 -21.54 -7.83
N ASP A 123 -15.25 -22.72 -8.36
CA ASP A 123 -15.78 -22.85 -9.72
C ASP A 123 -17.14 -22.17 -9.93
N ALA A 124 -17.89 -21.90 -8.85
CA ALA A 124 -19.19 -21.23 -8.96
C ALA A 124 -19.07 -19.77 -9.39
N ARG A 125 -17.98 -19.09 -8.99
CA ARG A 125 -17.69 -17.70 -9.35
C ARG A 125 -17.21 -17.58 -10.81
N GLY A 126 -16.46 -18.56 -11.30
CA GLY A 126 -15.95 -18.59 -12.69
C GLY A 126 -17.02 -18.74 -13.77
N ARG A 127 -18.26 -19.09 -13.40
CA ARG A 127 -19.39 -19.18 -14.34
C ARG A 127 -19.98 -17.81 -14.74
N ARG A 128 -19.56 -16.72 -14.10
CA ARG A 128 -19.96 -15.36 -14.45
C ARG A 128 -19.07 -14.84 -15.58
N VAL A 129 -19.60 -14.00 -16.46
CA VAL A 129 -18.79 -13.32 -17.49
C VAL A 129 -17.76 -12.43 -16.78
N GLY A 130 -16.47 -12.67 -17.04
CA GLY A 130 -15.37 -12.01 -16.31
C GLY A 130 -15.16 -12.50 -14.88
N GLY A 131 -15.76 -13.64 -14.50
CA GLY A 131 -15.65 -14.21 -13.16
C GLY A 131 -14.35 -14.96 -12.92
N HIS A 132 -13.85 -14.88 -11.69
CA HIS A 132 -12.68 -15.62 -11.22
C HIS A 132 -13.09 -17.00 -10.71
N ASN A 133 -12.27 -18.03 -10.90
CA ASN A 133 -12.51 -19.38 -10.37
C ASN A 133 -11.92 -19.59 -8.95
N PHE A 134 -11.75 -18.52 -8.18
CA PHE A 134 -11.15 -18.55 -6.85
C PHE A 134 -11.76 -17.50 -5.91
N ASP A 135 -11.54 -17.72 -4.61
CA ASP A 135 -11.69 -16.75 -3.54
C ASP A 135 -10.32 -16.44 -2.93
N ILE A 136 -10.13 -15.20 -2.47
CA ILE A 136 -9.04 -14.71 -1.63
C ILE A 136 -9.57 -14.62 -0.21
N ILE A 137 -8.98 -15.36 0.72
CA ILE A 137 -9.35 -15.37 2.14
C ILE A 137 -8.37 -14.47 2.88
N LEU A 138 -8.87 -13.50 3.66
CA LEU A 138 -8.07 -12.61 4.51
C LEU A 138 -8.41 -12.86 5.99
N TYR A 139 -7.45 -13.41 6.74
CA TYR A 139 -7.65 -13.90 8.11
C TYR A 139 -7.44 -12.84 9.18
N ASP A 140 -6.38 -12.04 9.05
CA ASP A 140 -5.97 -11.06 10.05
C ASP A 140 -6.73 -9.75 9.84
N HIS A 141 -7.28 -9.21 10.93
CA HIS A 141 -7.89 -7.89 10.92
C HIS A 141 -7.45 -6.99 12.08
N GLY A 142 -6.27 -7.24 12.67
CA GLY A 142 -5.79 -6.54 13.87
C GLY A 142 -5.43 -5.07 13.61
N LEU A 143 -4.85 -4.75 12.45
CA LEU A 143 -4.34 -3.42 12.14
C LEU A 143 -5.16 -2.71 11.07
N TYR A 144 -6.10 -1.89 11.53
CA TYR A 144 -6.91 -1.03 10.67
C TYR A 144 -6.81 0.44 11.06
N ARG A 145 -6.93 1.31 10.05
CA ARG A 145 -7.02 2.77 10.23
C ARG A 145 -8.23 3.33 9.49
N GLU A 146 -8.79 4.40 10.04
CA GLU A 146 -9.75 5.22 9.34
C GLU A 146 -9.05 6.47 8.82
N ILE A 147 -9.19 6.71 7.51
CA ILE A 147 -8.60 7.90 6.89
C ILE A 147 -9.71 8.93 6.67
N PRO A 148 -9.54 10.18 7.17
CA PRO A 148 -10.45 11.27 6.82
C PRO A 148 -10.59 11.42 5.31
N ARG A 149 -11.83 11.62 4.82
CA ARG A 149 -12.10 11.59 3.38
C ARG A 149 -11.30 12.62 2.58
N ASP A 150 -11.00 13.77 3.17
CA ASP A 150 -10.18 14.78 2.52
C ASP A 150 -8.72 14.32 2.39
N LEU A 151 -8.15 13.71 3.42
CA LEU A 151 -6.80 13.12 3.36
C LEU A 151 -6.73 11.98 2.33
N GLN A 152 -7.73 11.09 2.32
CA GLN A 152 -7.83 10.01 1.32
C GLN A 152 -7.89 10.56 -0.11
N ARG A 153 -8.64 11.64 -0.33
CA ARG A 153 -8.74 12.32 -1.63
C ARG A 153 -7.40 12.96 -2.02
N SER A 154 -6.73 13.66 -1.10
CA SER A 154 -5.43 14.26 -1.37
C SER A 154 -4.38 13.19 -1.66
N TYR A 155 -4.42 12.05 -0.96
CA TYR A 155 -3.57 10.89 -1.23
C TYR A 155 -3.78 10.32 -2.63
N ALA A 156 -5.04 10.14 -3.06
CA ALA A 156 -5.34 9.70 -4.43
C ALA A 156 -4.81 10.69 -5.49
N LYS A 157 -5.01 11.99 -5.26
CA LYS A 157 -4.55 13.02 -6.19
C LYS A 157 -3.02 13.17 -6.20
N MET A 158 -2.34 12.88 -5.10
CA MET A 158 -0.89 12.82 -5.03
C MET A 158 -0.37 11.74 -5.99
N TRP A 159 -0.91 10.51 -5.92
CA TRP A 159 -0.51 9.43 -6.82
C TRP A 159 -0.86 9.69 -8.27
N LEU A 160 -2.02 10.29 -8.56
CA LEU A 160 -2.34 10.72 -9.93
C LEU A 160 -1.34 11.75 -10.45
N ALA A 161 -0.94 12.73 -9.62
CA ALA A 161 0.09 13.69 -10.01
C ALA A 161 1.46 13.04 -10.25
N VAL A 162 1.82 12.01 -9.47
CA VAL A 162 3.02 11.18 -9.71
C VAL A 162 2.92 10.44 -11.04
N ILE A 163 1.78 9.84 -11.37
CA ILE A 163 1.61 9.11 -12.63
C ILE A 163 1.63 10.07 -13.83
N ASP A 164 0.98 11.23 -13.70
CA ASP A 164 0.88 12.25 -14.74
C ASP A 164 2.17 13.07 -14.91
N GLY A 165 3.12 12.99 -13.97
CA GLY A 165 4.31 13.84 -13.95
C GLY A 165 4.03 15.31 -13.64
N ASP A 166 2.90 15.62 -12.99
CA ASP A 166 2.50 16.97 -12.62
C ASP A 166 3.18 17.37 -11.30
N MET A 167 4.34 18.02 -11.40
CA MET A 167 5.18 18.41 -10.25
C MET A 167 4.50 19.41 -9.31
N ASP A 168 3.67 20.31 -9.84
CA ASP A 168 2.97 21.32 -9.03
C ASP A 168 1.87 20.68 -8.20
N ARG A 169 1.08 19.78 -8.79
CA ARG A 169 0.09 18.99 -8.06
C ARG A 169 0.75 18.02 -7.09
N MET A 170 1.86 17.38 -7.48
CA MET A 170 2.61 16.49 -6.60
C MET A 170 3.08 17.24 -5.36
N ARG A 171 3.68 18.43 -5.51
CA ARG A 171 4.11 19.31 -4.41
C ARG A 171 2.95 19.67 -3.50
N ARG A 172 1.83 20.12 -4.07
CA ARG A 172 0.64 20.48 -3.32
C ARG A 172 0.14 19.30 -2.48
N TYR A 173 -0.06 18.14 -3.09
CA TYR A 173 -0.68 17.01 -2.40
C TYR A 173 0.29 16.30 -1.46
N ALA A 174 1.60 16.31 -1.71
CA ALA A 174 2.61 15.86 -0.75
C ALA A 174 2.54 16.67 0.55
N LYS A 175 2.37 18.00 0.45
CA LYS A 175 2.16 18.87 1.61
C LYS A 175 0.84 18.59 2.35
N GLU A 176 -0.25 18.35 1.62
CA GLU A 176 -1.56 18.03 2.22
C GLU A 176 -1.57 16.65 2.89
N VAL A 177 -0.81 15.68 2.39
CA VAL A 177 -0.81 14.29 2.86
C VAL A 177 0.18 14.06 4.00
N ALA A 178 1.42 14.52 3.83
CA ALA A 178 2.54 14.18 4.70
C ALA A 178 3.28 15.42 5.20
N HIS A 179 2.67 16.61 5.09
CA HIS A 179 3.26 17.88 5.54
C HIS A 179 4.63 18.21 4.94
N ILE A 180 4.96 17.60 3.80
CA ILE A 180 6.20 17.84 3.07
C ILE A 180 6.33 19.32 2.72
N THR A 181 7.39 19.94 3.23
CA THR A 181 7.71 21.35 2.97
C THR A 181 8.31 21.53 1.57
N ASP A 182 8.38 22.77 1.10
CA ASP A 182 8.99 23.07 -0.20
C ASP A 182 10.48 22.71 -0.26
N GLU A 183 11.16 22.72 0.89
CA GLU A 183 12.56 22.34 1.05
C GLU A 183 12.75 20.81 1.01
N GLN A 184 11.80 20.06 1.57
CA GLN A 184 11.82 18.58 1.56
C GLN A 184 11.30 17.99 0.25
N PHE A 185 10.50 18.74 -0.51
CA PHE A 185 9.85 18.25 -1.72
C PHE A 185 10.81 17.65 -2.77
N PRO A 186 11.99 18.23 -3.04
CA PRO A 186 12.95 17.64 -3.97
C PRO A 186 13.35 16.21 -3.60
N ILE A 187 13.64 15.97 -2.31
CA ILE A 187 14.02 14.64 -1.80
C ILE A 187 12.85 13.67 -1.91
N PHE A 188 11.66 14.12 -1.49
CA PHE A 188 10.43 13.33 -1.62
C PHE A 188 10.14 12.92 -3.06
N ALA A 189 10.19 13.87 -4.00
CA ALA A 189 9.94 13.64 -5.41
C ALA A 189 10.98 12.68 -6.01
N SER A 190 12.26 12.84 -5.64
CA SER A 190 13.31 11.92 -6.10
C SER A 190 13.06 10.49 -5.62
N ALA A 191 12.66 10.31 -4.36
CA ALA A 191 12.45 8.99 -3.78
C ALA A 191 11.20 8.29 -4.32
N ILE A 192 10.10 9.02 -4.48
CA ILE A 192 8.85 8.45 -4.99
C ILE A 192 8.95 8.09 -6.47
N THR A 193 9.63 8.92 -7.27
CA THR A 193 9.77 8.68 -8.71
C THR A 193 10.98 7.80 -9.03
N GLY A 194 11.91 7.66 -8.10
CA GLY A 194 13.22 7.06 -8.33
C GLY A 194 13.97 7.79 -9.46
N ARG A 195 13.98 9.13 -9.47
CA ARG A 195 14.71 9.94 -10.44
C ARG A 195 15.35 11.13 -9.74
N ASP A 196 16.46 11.65 -10.25
CA ASP A 196 17.01 12.88 -9.71
C ASP A 196 16.06 14.08 -9.93
N PHE A 197 15.91 14.92 -8.92
CA PHE A 197 15.00 16.07 -8.97
C PHE A 197 15.43 17.12 -10.00
N GLY A 198 16.72 17.27 -10.30
CA GLY A 198 17.22 18.15 -11.35
C GLY A 198 16.71 17.78 -12.73
N ILE A 199 16.56 16.47 -12.99
CA ILE A 199 15.97 15.91 -14.21
C ILE A 199 14.45 16.14 -14.22
N LEU A 200 13.78 15.91 -13.10
CA LEU A 200 12.32 16.12 -12.96
C LEU A 200 11.91 17.58 -13.07
N SER A 201 12.75 18.50 -12.58
CA SER A 201 12.51 19.94 -12.61
C SER A 201 12.92 20.61 -13.93
N GLY A 202 13.38 19.83 -14.92
CA GLY A 202 13.76 20.32 -16.25
C GLY A 202 15.01 21.22 -16.26
N LYS A 203 15.78 21.29 -15.17
CA LYS A 203 16.96 22.18 -15.07
C LYS A 203 18.14 21.77 -15.95
N ASN A 204 18.13 20.55 -16.49
CA ASN A 204 19.11 20.07 -17.48
C ASN A 204 18.55 19.96 -18.91
N ALA A 205 17.31 20.40 -19.16
CA ALA A 205 16.72 20.42 -20.50
C ALA A 205 17.10 21.74 -21.24
N SER A 206 18.40 21.98 -21.38
CA SER A 206 18.93 22.91 -22.39
C SER A 206 19.44 22.10 -23.58
N ASP A 207 18.58 21.29 -24.18
CA ASP A 207 18.80 20.78 -25.53
C ASP A 207 17.69 21.25 -26.46
N GLN A 208 18.13 21.68 -27.63
CA GLN A 208 17.40 22.38 -28.67
C GLN A 208 16.22 21.56 -29.19
N ASP A 209 15.01 21.84 -28.71
CA ASP A 209 13.78 21.88 -29.49
C ASP A 209 12.62 22.07 -28.51
N GLY A 210 12.01 23.26 -28.54
CA GLY A 210 10.96 23.69 -27.61
C GLY A 210 9.67 22.86 -27.66
N LYS A 211 9.72 21.65 -27.11
CA LYS A 211 8.58 20.86 -26.68
C LYS A 211 8.75 20.63 -25.18
N ASP A 212 7.74 21.02 -24.42
CA ASP A 212 7.62 20.71 -22.99
C ASP A 212 7.72 19.20 -22.78
N ALA A 213 8.94 18.71 -22.61
CA ALA A 213 9.23 17.35 -22.25
C ALA A 213 9.17 17.27 -20.73
N GLY A 214 7.94 17.33 -20.19
CA GLY A 214 7.71 16.75 -18.87
C GLY A 214 8.23 15.33 -18.93
N ALA A 215 9.33 15.04 -18.22
CA ALA A 215 9.93 13.72 -18.18
C ALA A 215 8.88 12.75 -17.64
N SER A 216 8.18 12.05 -18.54
CA SER A 216 7.14 11.12 -18.13
C SER A 216 7.81 10.05 -17.28
N ILE A 217 7.39 9.97 -16.01
CA ILE A 217 7.91 9.02 -15.03
C ILE A 217 7.79 7.57 -15.55
N LEU A 218 6.88 7.34 -16.50
CA LEU A 218 6.62 6.10 -17.24
C LEU A 218 7.64 5.75 -18.34
N GLN A 219 8.56 6.64 -18.73
CA GLN A 219 9.57 6.31 -19.75
C GLN A 219 10.60 5.31 -19.21
N THR A 220 11.00 4.36 -20.07
CA THR A 220 12.01 3.35 -19.76
C THR A 220 13.33 4.00 -19.41
N ARG A 221 13.88 3.67 -18.23
CA ARG A 221 15.14 4.22 -17.71
C ARG A 221 16.28 4.01 -18.69
N THR A 222 17.11 5.03 -18.86
CA THR A 222 18.40 4.90 -19.54
C THR A 222 19.41 4.13 -18.67
N ALA A 223 20.47 3.60 -19.27
CA ALA A 223 21.50 2.86 -18.54
C ALA A 223 22.26 3.76 -17.56
N ASP A 224 22.42 5.03 -17.89
CA ASP A 224 23.12 6.02 -17.09
C ASP A 224 22.28 6.44 -15.86
N GLU A 225 20.97 6.67 -16.03
CA GLU A 225 20.05 6.91 -14.90
C GLU A 225 20.08 5.77 -13.88
N LYS A 226 20.15 4.50 -14.33
CA LYS A 226 20.24 3.35 -13.42
C LYS A 226 21.52 3.32 -12.60
N LYS A 227 22.63 3.82 -13.16
CA LYS A 227 23.94 3.82 -12.50
C LYS A 227 24.03 4.94 -11.47
N GLU A 228 23.64 6.17 -11.84
CA GLU A 228 23.63 7.31 -10.91
C GLU A 228 22.70 7.07 -9.71
N MET A 229 21.55 6.44 -9.92
CA MET A 229 20.66 6.03 -8.82
C MET A 229 21.25 4.97 -7.91
N GLY A 230 21.99 4.00 -8.48
CA GLY A 230 22.64 2.94 -7.70
C GLY A 230 23.66 3.53 -6.72
N ASP A 231 24.39 4.54 -7.17
CA ASP A 231 25.38 5.26 -6.36
C ASP A 231 24.67 6.15 -5.32
N ALA A 232 23.62 6.89 -5.69
CA ALA A 232 22.87 7.77 -4.78
C ALA A 232 22.10 7.02 -3.67
N LEU A 233 21.52 5.85 -3.97
CA LEU A 233 20.88 4.99 -2.96
C LEU A 233 21.89 4.38 -1.98
N SER A 234 23.14 4.17 -2.42
CA SER A 234 24.23 3.70 -1.56
C SER A 234 24.80 4.79 -0.66
N GLU A 235 24.62 6.07 -1.00
CA GLU A 235 25.18 7.23 -0.30
C GLU A 235 24.23 7.91 0.71
N GLY A 236 23.23 7.19 1.24
CA GLY A 236 22.50 7.63 2.44
C GLY A 236 21.13 8.28 2.22
N LEU A 237 20.61 8.31 0.98
CA LEU A 237 19.27 8.80 0.64
C LEU A 237 18.14 8.12 1.45
N LEU A 238 18.34 6.86 1.88
CA LEU A 238 17.42 6.13 2.75
C LEU A 238 17.38 6.67 4.19
N ALA A 239 18.52 7.16 4.70
CA ALA A 239 18.59 7.77 6.03
C ALA A 239 17.95 9.17 6.02
N ASP A 240 18.17 9.93 4.96
CA ASP A 240 17.53 11.24 4.78
C ASP A 240 16.02 11.12 4.54
N LEU A 241 15.55 10.04 3.91
CA LEU A 241 14.12 9.81 3.75
C LEU A 241 13.40 9.58 5.08
N ALA A 242 14.04 8.87 6.02
CA ALA A 242 13.48 8.65 7.35
C ALA A 242 13.31 9.96 8.12
N LEU A 243 14.18 10.95 7.88
CA LEU A 243 14.11 12.29 8.48
C LEU A 243 13.07 13.22 7.82
N VAL A 244 12.59 12.88 6.62
CA VAL A 244 11.61 13.70 5.87
C VAL A 244 10.16 13.38 6.24
N VAL A 245 9.92 12.22 6.87
CA VAL A 245 8.57 11.72 7.21
C VAL A 245 8.20 11.96 8.70
N ASP A 246 9.09 12.60 9.46
CA ASP A 246 8.82 13.12 10.83
C ASP A 246 8.11 14.47 10.83
#